data_AF-A0A659SKZ6-F1
#
_entry.id   AF-A0A659SKZ6-F1
#
_cell.length_a   1.000
_cell.length_b   1.000
_cell.length_c   1.000
_cell.angle_alpha   90.00
_cell.angle_beta   90.00
_cell.angle_gamma   90.00
#
_symmetry.space_group_name_H-M   'P 1'
#
loop_
_entity.id
_entity.type
_entity.pdbx_description
1 polymer ?
#
loop_
_entity_poly.entity_id
_entity_poly.type
_entity_poly.pdbx_seq_one_letter_code
_entity_poly.pdbx_strand_id
1 'polypeptide(L)' 'RDAGGASDLVDESTDAVTARLSMAIRAAKKQGKYVGICGQGPSDHEDFAAWLMEEGIDSLSLNPDTVVQTWLSLAELKK' A
#
# COMPACT_ATOMS: atom_id res chain seq x y z
N ARG A 1 -14.94 -7.45 4.30
CA ARG A 1 -14.48 -7.86 5.65
C ARG A 1 -15.69 -8.49 6.31
N ASP A 2 -15.80 -9.82 6.36
CA ASP A 2 -16.85 -10.51 7.13
C ASP A 2 -16.28 -11.82 7.70
N ALA A 3 -15.80 -11.74 8.93
CA ALA A 3 -15.67 -12.86 9.85
C ALA A 3 -15.44 -12.25 11.24
N GLY A 4 -16.50 -12.22 12.05
CA GLY A 4 -16.44 -11.79 13.44
C GLY A 4 -15.43 -12.67 14.20
N GLY A 5 -14.41 -12.03 14.77
CA GLY A 5 -13.57 -12.68 15.79
C GLY A 5 -12.05 -12.47 15.68
N ALA A 6 -11.54 -11.76 14.68
CA ALA A 6 -10.08 -11.56 14.54
C ALA A 6 -9.69 -10.16 14.05
N SER A 7 -10.41 -9.13 14.47
CA SER A 7 -10.12 -7.75 14.05
C SER A 7 -8.81 -7.20 14.63
N ASP A 8 -8.30 -7.77 15.73
CA ASP A 8 -7.06 -7.33 16.40
C ASP A 8 -5.78 -7.99 15.84
N LEU A 9 -5.89 -8.92 14.88
CA LEU A 9 -4.73 -9.63 14.29
C LEU A 9 -4.35 -9.10 12.90
N VAL A 10 -5.09 -8.14 12.36
CA VAL A 10 -4.87 -7.61 11.01
C VAL A 10 -4.12 -6.29 11.12
N ASP A 11 -2.87 -6.37 11.59
CA ASP A 11 -1.92 -5.28 11.43
C ASP A 11 -1.29 -5.38 10.03
N GLU A 12 -1.75 -4.55 9.11
CA GLU A 12 -1.28 -4.51 7.72
C GLU A 12 0.20 -4.08 7.61
N SER A 13 0.81 -3.65 8.73
CA SER A 13 2.22 -3.24 8.88
C SER A 13 3.14 -4.34 9.43
N THR A 14 2.62 -5.54 9.72
CA THR A 14 3.44 -6.65 10.23
C THR A 14 4.54 -7.01 9.22
N ASP A 15 5.78 -7.24 9.67
CA ASP A 15 6.94 -7.61 8.82
C ASP A 15 6.65 -8.73 7.80
N ALA A 16 5.77 -9.67 8.16
CA ALA A 16 5.37 -10.76 7.27
C ALA A 16 4.47 -10.30 6.09
N VAL A 17 3.67 -9.26 6.29
CA VAL A 17 2.78 -8.66 5.29
C VAL A 17 3.61 -7.82 4.32
N THR A 18 4.45 -6.92 4.83
CA THR A 18 5.37 -6.11 4.03
C THR A 18 6.34 -6.97 3.23
N ALA A 19 6.88 -8.06 3.80
CA ALA A 19 7.72 -9.01 3.07
C ALA A 19 6.98 -9.67 1.89
N ARG A 20 5.73 -10.12 2.09
CA ARG A 20 4.92 -10.71 0.99
C ARG A 20 4.59 -9.69 -0.09
N LEU A 21 4.23 -8.47 0.30
CA LEU A 21 3.95 -7.38 -0.62
C LEU A 21 5.18 -7.03 -1.46
N SER A 22 6.33 -6.88 -0.82
CA SER A 22 7.60 -6.64 -1.49
C SER A 22 7.92 -7.76 -2.49
N MET A 23 7.75 -9.03 -2.10
CA MET A 23 7.93 -10.17 -3.02
C MET A 23 7.00 -10.10 -4.22
N ALA A 24 5.72 -9.78 -4.02
CA ALA A 24 4.73 -9.70 -5.09
C ALA A 24 5.05 -8.55 -6.08
N ILE A 25 5.36 -7.36 -5.56
CA ILE A 25 5.72 -6.18 -6.35
C ILE A 25 6.97 -6.49 -7.18
N ARG A 26 8.03 -7.00 -6.55
CA ARG A 26 9.29 -7.34 -7.23
C ARG A 26 9.09 -8.43 -8.29
N ALA A 27 8.26 -9.43 -8.02
CA ALA A 27 7.97 -10.51 -8.98
C ALA A 27 7.22 -9.98 -10.22
N ALA A 28 6.27 -9.06 -10.05
CA ALA A 28 5.55 -8.43 -11.15
C ALA A 28 6.49 -7.53 -11.97
N LYS A 29 7.26 -6.68 -11.30
CA LYS A 29 8.25 -5.79 -11.94
C LYS A 29 9.32 -6.54 -12.70
N LYS A 30 9.84 -7.65 -12.15
CA LYS A 30 10.81 -8.52 -12.85
C LYS A 30 10.25 -9.08 -14.15
N GLN A 31 8.93 -9.23 -14.26
CA GLN A 31 8.26 -9.66 -15.48
C GLN A 31 7.83 -8.50 -16.39
N GLY A 32 8.16 -7.25 -16.04
CA GLY A 32 7.69 -6.06 -16.76
C GLY A 32 6.16 -5.89 -16.72
N LYS A 33 5.50 -6.47 -15.71
CA LYS A 33 4.05 -6.41 -15.55
C LYS A 33 3.65 -5.29 -14.61
N TYR A 34 2.50 -4.70 -14.90
CA TYR A 34 1.83 -3.73 -14.06
C TYR A 34 1.41 -4.34 -12.71
N VAL A 35 1.67 -3.62 -11.62
CA VAL A 35 1.23 -4.01 -10.27
C VAL A 35 0.58 -2.83 -9.54
N GLY A 36 -0.60 -3.07 -9.00
CA GLY A 36 -1.34 -2.12 -8.18
C GLY A 36 -1.91 -2.78 -6.94
N ILE A 37 -2.20 -1.98 -5.93
CA ILE A 37 -2.82 -2.45 -4.68
C ILE A 37 -4.13 -1.70 -4.43
N CYS A 38 -5.12 -2.44 -3.94
CA CYS A 38 -6.36 -1.90 -3.39
C CYS A 38 -6.48 -2.30 -1.93
N GLY A 39 -7.04 -1.40 -1.12
CA GLY A 39 -7.20 -1.63 0.32
C GLY A 39 -7.36 -0.33 1.08
N GLN A 40 -7.77 -0.43 2.34
CA GLN A 40 -7.84 0.73 3.24
C GLN A 40 -6.45 1.11 3.79
N GLY A 41 -5.53 0.15 3.93
CA GLY A 41 -4.15 0.39 4.37
C GLY A 41 -3.46 1.63 3.79
N PRO A 42 -3.33 1.78 2.44
CA PRO A 42 -2.69 2.97 1.86
C PRO A 42 -3.53 4.25 1.96
N SER A 43 -4.82 4.16 2.28
CA SER A 43 -5.70 5.32 2.51
C SER A 43 -5.63 5.82 3.96
N ASP A 44 -5.41 4.91 4.90
CA ASP A 44 -5.39 5.18 6.35
C ASP A 44 -3.96 5.47 6.85
N HIS A 45 -2.93 4.99 6.15
CA HIS A 45 -1.52 5.13 6.53
C HIS A 45 -0.69 5.71 5.38
N GLU A 46 -0.36 7.00 5.47
CA GLU A 46 0.44 7.72 4.45
C GLU A 46 1.86 7.16 4.34
N ASP A 47 2.47 6.78 5.47
CA ASP A 47 3.81 6.15 5.50
C ASP A 47 3.83 4.83 4.73
N PHE A 48 2.74 4.05 4.80
CA PHE A 48 2.61 2.80 4.06
C PHE A 48 2.46 3.06 2.55
N ALA A 49 1.69 4.08 2.16
CA ALA A 49 1.59 4.51 0.77
C ALA A 49 2.94 4.99 0.22
N ALA A 50 3.74 5.70 1.04
CA ALA A 50 5.08 6.14 0.68
C ALA A 50 6.01 4.95 0.46
N TRP A 51 6.03 4.00 1.39
CA TRP A 51 6.83 2.78 1.28
C TRP A 51 6.45 1.95 0.03
N LEU A 52 5.16 1.81 -0.28
CA LEU A 52 4.69 1.12 -1.49
C LEU A 52 5.19 1.81 -2.78
N MET A 53 5.26 3.14 -2.78
CA MET A 53 5.84 3.90 -3.88
C MET A 53 7.35 3.71 -3.99
N GLU A 54 8.07 3.61 -2.87
CA GLU A 54 9.52 3.30 -2.84
C GLU A 54 9.82 1.89 -3.34
N GLU A 55 9.00 0.89 -2.97
CA GLU A 55 9.08 -0.46 -3.54
C GLU A 55 8.73 -0.50 -5.04
N GLY A 56 8.16 0.59 -5.55
CA GLY A 56 7.99 0.85 -6.97
C GLY A 56 6.63 0.45 -7.53
N ILE A 57 5.57 0.36 -6.72
CA ILE A 57 4.23 0.02 -7.22
C ILE A 57 3.76 1.00 -8.32
N ASP A 58 3.01 0.50 -9.31
CA ASP A 58 2.56 1.34 -10.43
C ASP A 58 1.30 2.15 -10.11
N SER A 59 0.44 1.63 -9.22
CA SER A 59 -0.77 2.33 -8.80
C SER A 59 -1.24 2.00 -7.40
N LEU A 60 -1.82 3.00 -6.75
CA LEU A 60 -2.52 2.90 -5.48
C LEU A 60 -3.99 3.24 -5.67
N SER A 61 -4.89 2.40 -5.17
CA SER A 61 -6.31 2.74 -5.05
C SER A 61 -6.58 3.29 -3.66
N LEU A 62 -7.00 4.55 -3.60
CA LEU A 62 -7.26 5.29 -2.36
C LEU A 62 -8.74 5.64 -2.24
N ASN A 63 -9.21 5.86 -1.02
CA ASN A 63 -10.54 6.39 -0.77
C ASN A 63 -10.66 7.83 -1.33
N PRO A 64 -11.81 8.21 -1.89
CA PRO A 64 -12.01 9.53 -2.49
C PRO A 64 -11.86 10.67 -1.46
N ASP A 65 -12.17 10.40 -0.19
CA ASP A 65 -12.05 11.39 0.88
C ASP A 65 -10.59 11.65 1.30
N THR A 66 -9.70 10.65 1.13
CA THR A 66 -8.29 10.74 1.56
C THR A 66 -7.30 10.87 0.41
N VAL A 67 -7.70 10.53 -0.82
CA VAL A 67 -6.82 10.52 -2.02
C VAL A 67 -6.07 11.82 -2.21
N VAL A 68 -6.72 12.97 -2.02
CA VAL A 68 -6.11 14.29 -2.23
C VAL A 68 -5.03 14.56 -1.18
N GLN A 69 -5.33 14.27 0.09
CA GLN A 69 -4.39 14.47 1.19
C GLN A 69 -3.18 13.55 1.03
N THR A 70 -3.40 12.26 0.83
CA THR A 70 -2.33 11.28 0.63
C THR A 70 -1.47 11.65 -0.58
N TRP A 71 -2.06 12.10 -1.70
CA TRP A 71 -1.28 12.55 -2.86
C TRP A 71 -0.41 13.77 -2.58
N LEU A 72 -0.92 14.75 -1.83
CA LEU A 72 -0.16 15.93 -1.45
C LEU A 72 1.02 15.54 -0.53
N SER A 73 0.77 14.73 0.49
CA SER A 73 1.81 14.23 1.40
C SER A 73 2.88 13.44 0.65
N LEU A 74 2.49 12.56 -0.27
CA LEU A 74 3.42 11.80 -1.12
C LEU A 74 4.23 12.70 -2.07
N ALA A 75 3.64 13.79 -2.56
CA ALA A 75 4.34 14.74 -3.41
C ALA A 75 5.40 15.55 -2.63
N GLU A 76 5.14 15.85 -1.35
CA GLU A 76 6.11 16.52 -0.48
C GLU A 76 7.29 15.61 -0.09
N LEU A 77 7.06 14.31 0.06
CA LEU A 77 8.09 13.31 0.38
C LEU A 77 9.12 13.09 -0.76
N LYS A 78 8.77 13.44 -2.01
CA LYS A 78 9.66 13.28 -3.18
C LYS A 78 10.59 14.48 -3.45
N LYS A 79 10.72 15.44 -2.52
CA LYS A 79 11.64 16.58 -2.66
C LYS A 79 13.08 16.26 -2.30
#